data_AF-A0A095AZG1-F1
#
_entry.id   AF-A0A095AZG1-F1
#
_cell.length_a   1.000
_cell.length_b   1.000
_cell.length_c   1.000
_cell.angle_alpha   90.00
_cell.angle_beta   90.00
_cell.angle_gamma   90.00
#
_symmetry.space_group_name_H-M   'P 1'
#
loop_
_entity.id
_entity.type
_entity.pdbx_description
1 polymer ?
#
loop_
_entity_poly.entity_id
_entity_poly.type
_entity_poly.pdbx_seq_one_letter_code
_entity_poly.pdbx_strand_id
1 'polypeptide(L)' 'MVNADKSVVHIVEKYRTQGLLPHVQQTFTPFAERFLDFAKVEKLFVYGDTTPDIRATLDGFGAQYLTPFAGFSR' A
#
# COMPACT_ATOMS: atom_id res chain seq x y z
N MET A 1 8.83 -8.68 -4.61
CA MET A 1 10.25 -9.09 -4.48
C MET A 1 10.47 -9.66 -3.09
N VAL A 2 11.43 -10.57 -2.91
CA VAL A 2 11.75 -11.18 -1.60
C VAL A 2 13.24 -10.98 -1.33
N ASN A 3 13.63 -10.71 -0.08
CA ASN A 3 15.05 -10.59 0.30
C ASN A 3 15.75 -11.97 0.35
N ALA A 4 17.09 -11.97 0.49
CA ALA A 4 17.90 -13.18 0.38
C ALA A 4 17.55 -14.27 1.41
N ASP A 5 17.23 -13.89 2.64
CA ASP A 5 16.87 -14.80 3.73
C ASP A 5 15.40 -15.26 3.69
N LYS A 6 14.61 -14.76 2.72
CA LYS A 6 13.18 -15.06 2.53
C LYS A 6 12.27 -14.68 3.70
N SER A 7 12.65 -13.70 4.51
CA SER A 7 11.85 -13.19 5.62
C SER A 7 11.09 -11.89 5.31
N VAL A 8 11.52 -11.14 4.29
CA VAL A 8 10.92 -9.85 3.92
C VAL A 8 10.43 -9.89 2.49
N VAL A 9 9.15 -9.54 2.31
CA VAL A 9 8.52 -9.40 1.00
C VAL A 9 8.18 -7.94 0.75
N HIS A 10 8.48 -7.46 -0.46
CA HIS A 10 8.02 -6.19 -0.97
C HIS A 10 6.93 -6.43 -2.02
N ILE A 11 5.72 -5.98 -1.72
CA ILE A 11 4.56 -5.99 -2.62
C ILE A 11 4.51 -4.64 -3.34
N VAL A 12 4.36 -4.66 -4.66
CA VAL A 12 4.19 -3.45 -5.47
C VAL A 12 2.84 -3.53 -6.14
N GLU A 13 1.97 -2.60 -5.79
CA GLU A 13 0.59 -2.56 -6.27
C GLU A 13 0.35 -1.24 -6.99
N LYS A 14 -0.17 -1.31 -8.22
CA LYS A 14 -0.49 -0.15 -9.03
C LYS A 14 -1.97 -0.13 -9.34
N TYR A 15 -2.63 0.96 -8.98
CA TYR A 15 -4.05 1.16 -9.21
C TYR A 15 -4.29 2.37 -10.09
N ARG A 16 -5.44 2.37 -10.77
CA ARG A 16 -6.12 3.65 -11.02
C ARG A 16 -6.69 4.12 -9.68
N THR A 17 -6.61 5.41 -9.36
CA THR A 17 -6.95 5.94 -8.02
C THR A 17 -8.30 5.44 -7.49
N GLN A 18 -9.32 5.34 -8.35
CA GLN A 18 -10.65 4.83 -7.99
C GLN A 18 -10.70 3.35 -7.55
N GLY A 19 -9.68 2.56 -7.89
CA GLY A 19 -9.61 1.13 -7.57
C GLY A 19 -8.94 0.84 -6.21
N LEU A 20 -8.25 1.81 -5.61
CA LEU A 20 -7.48 1.58 -4.39
C LEU A 20 -8.40 1.32 -3.18
N LEU A 21 -9.41 2.15 -2.94
CA LEU A 21 -10.32 1.94 -1.80
C LEU A 21 -11.11 0.63 -1.91
N PRO A 22 -11.71 0.28 -3.07
CA PRO A 22 -12.34 -1.04 -3.24
C PRO A 22 -11.39 -2.21 -2.96
N HIS A 23 -10.13 -2.11 -3.39
CA HIS A 23 -9.13 -3.14 -3.09
C HIS A 23 -8.95 -3.30 -1.57
N VAL A 24 -8.65 -2.22 -0.85
CA VAL A 24 -8.41 -2.29 0.60
C VAL A 24 -9.65 -2.77 1.33
N GLN A 25 -10.81 -2.17 1.03
CA GLN A 25 -12.02 -2.36 1.83
C GLN A 25 -12.77 -3.65 1.52
N GLN A 26 -12.75 -4.11 0.27
CA GLN A 26 -13.60 -5.23 -0.16
C GLN A 26 -12.77 -6.47 -0.51
N THR A 27 -11.58 -6.29 -1.09
CA THR A 27 -10.75 -7.42 -1.51
C THR A 27 -9.80 -7.84 -0.38
N PHE A 28 -9.15 -6.90 0.30
CA PHE A 28 -8.18 -7.22 1.34
C PHE A 28 -8.83 -7.48 2.70
N THR A 29 -9.79 -6.67 3.14
CA THR A 29 -10.46 -6.81 4.45
C THR A 29 -10.85 -8.25 4.82
N PRO A 30 -11.49 -9.06 3.94
CA PRO A 30 -11.89 -10.42 4.30
C PRO A 30 -10.73 -11.36 4.63
N PHE A 31 -9.50 -11.01 4.22
CA PHE A 31 -8.29 -11.80 4.44
C PHE A 31 -7.30 -11.10 5.38
N ALA A 32 -7.59 -9.88 5.82
CA ALA A 32 -6.64 -9.04 6.53
C ALA A 32 -6.16 -9.68 7.84
N GLU A 33 -7.08 -10.21 8.66
CA GLU A 33 -6.75 -10.88 9.93
C GLU A 33 -5.74 -12.01 9.70
N ARG A 34 -6.11 -12.98 8.87
CA ARG A 34 -5.25 -14.12 8.56
C ARG A 34 -3.92 -13.69 7.94
N PHE A 35 -3.92 -12.68 7.07
CA PHE A 35 -2.69 -12.18 6.47
C PHE A 35 -1.75 -11.59 7.54
N LEU A 36 -2.31 -10.79 8.45
CA LEU A 36 -1.57 -10.09 9.49
C LEU A 36 -1.11 -11.01 10.63
N ASP A 37 -1.70 -12.20 10.78
CA ASP A 37 -1.18 -13.25 11.66
C ASP A 37 0.16 -13.83 11.17
N PHE A 38 0.42 -13.81 9.85
CA PHE A 38 1.65 -14.35 9.26
C PHE A 38 2.68 -13.28 8.89
N ALA A 39 2.26 -12.04 8.67
CA ALA A 39 3.12 -10.98 8.18
C ALA A 39 2.82 -9.64 8.85
N LYS A 40 3.87 -8.89 9.14
CA LYS A 40 3.76 -7.51 9.62
C LYS A 40 4.04 -6.52 8.49
N VAL A 41 3.19 -5.50 8.37
CA VAL A 41 3.46 -4.36 7.49
C VAL A 41 4.52 -3.48 8.16
N GLU A 42 5.78 -3.63 7.75
CA GLU A 42 6.89 -2.83 8.29
C GLU A 42 6.94 -1.41 7.71
N LYS A 43 6.65 -1.26 6.42
CA LYS A 43 6.65 0.02 5.71
C LYS A 43 5.63 0.02 4.58
N LEU A 44 4.93 1.14 4.41
CA LEU A 44 4.02 1.39 3.30
C LEU A 44 4.40 2.72 2.63
N PHE A 45 4.74 2.68 1.34
CA PHE A 45 5.05 3.87 0.55
C PHE A 45 3.98 4.09 -0.50
N VAL A 46 3.47 5.32 -0.58
CA VAL A 46 2.44 5.72 -1.54
C VAL A 46 3.03 6.72 -2.51
N TYR A 47 2.99 6.37 -3.79
CA TYR A 47 3.45 7.21 -4.89
C TYR A 47 2.25 7.75 -5.67
N GLY A 48 2.24 9.05 -5.94
CA GLY A 48 1.21 9.71 -6.74
C GLY A 48 0.10 10.39 -5.93
N ASP A 49 -0.91 10.86 -6.64
CA ASP A 49 -1.99 11.66 -6.06
C ASP A 49 -2.98 10.81 -5.26
N THR A 50 -3.46 11.37 -4.15
CA THR A 50 -4.37 10.72 -3.20
C THR A 50 -5.51 11.67 -2.83
N THR A 51 -6.65 11.11 -2.44
CA THR A 51 -7.75 11.85 -1.82
C THR A 51 -7.65 11.80 -0.29
N PRO A 52 -8.36 12.69 0.44
CA PRO A 52 -8.42 12.62 1.90
C PRO A 52 -8.86 11.24 2.43
N ASP A 53 -9.85 10.60 1.79
CA ASP A 53 -10.35 9.29 2.22
C ASP A 53 -9.31 8.16 2.04
N ILE A 54 -8.53 8.24 0.96
CA ILE A 54 -7.39 7.34 0.74
C ILE A 54 -6.37 7.52 1.85
N ARG A 55 -6.06 8.77 2.22
CA ARG A 55 -5.10 9.05 3.29
C ARG A 55 -5.58 8.52 4.63
N ALA A 56 -6.82 8.85 5.01
CA ALA A 56 -7.42 8.37 6.26
C ALA A 56 -7.39 6.84 6.38
N THR A 57 -7.60 6.12 5.27
CA THR A 57 -7.53 4.65 5.26
C THR A 57 -6.08 4.14 5.39
N LEU A 58 -5.15 4.71 4.62
CA LEU A 58 -3.77 4.23 4.56
C LEU A 58 -2.91 4.68 5.76
N ASP A 59 -3.29 5.76 6.46
CA ASP A 59 -2.65 6.22 7.69
C ASP A 59 -2.73 5.17 8.80
N GLY A 60 -3.78 4.32 8.79
CA GLY A 60 -3.89 3.16 9.68
C GLY A 60 -2.77 2.12 9.50
N PHE A 61 -2.08 2.14 8.35
CA PHE A 61 -0.93 1.30 8.04
C PHE A 61 0.42 2.04 8.15
N GLY A 62 0.42 3.30 8.63
CA GLY A 62 1.63 4.12 8.72
C GLY A 62 2.20 4.54 7.37
N ALA A 63 1.33 4.84 6.41
CA ALA A 63 1.71 5.22 5.04
C ALA A 63 2.65 6.43 4.98
N GLN A 64 3.66 6.34 4.11
CA GLN A 64 4.57 7.43 3.76
C GLN A 64 4.28 7.90 2.34
N TYR A 65 3.89 9.16 2.19
CA TYR A 65 3.50 9.73 0.91
C TYR A 65 4.70 10.38 0.22
N LEU A 66 5.04 9.88 -0.95
CA LEU A 66 6.18 10.34 -1.73
C LEU A 66 5.70 11.15 -2.92
N THR A 67 6.03 12.42 -2.92
CA THR A 67 5.76 13.32 -4.04
C THR A 67 6.83 13.14 -5.12
N PRO A 68 6.46 12.99 -6.41
CA PRO A 68 7.43 12.95 -7.49
C PRO A 68 8.30 14.22 -7.50
N PHE A 69 9.61 14.06 -7.73
CA PHE A 69 10.45 15.19 -8.12
C PHE A 69 9.95 15.69 -9.49
N ALA A 70 9.75 17.00 -9.61
CA ALA A 70 9.01 17.64 -10.69
C ALA A 70 9.29 17.05 -12.10
N GLY A 71 8.22 16.67 -12.81
CA GLY A 71 8.19 16.52 -14.27
C GLY A 71 8.57 15.16 -14.87
N PHE A 72 8.94 14.15 -14.07
CA PHE A 72 9.21 12.82 -14.62
C PHE A 72 8.00 11.88 -14.50
N SER A 73 7.34 11.64 -15.61
CA SER A 73 6.39 10.53 -15.79
C SER A 73 6.76 9.76 -17.06
N ARG A 74 6.86 8.43 -16.98
CA ARG A 74 6.98 7.52 -18.14
C ARG A 74 5.63 6.93 -18.50
#